data_AF-A0A538LQW8-F1
#
_entry.id   AF-A0A538LQW8-F1
#
_cell.length_a   1.000
_cell.length_b   1.000
_cell.length_c   1.000
_cell.angle_alpha   90.00
_cell.angle_beta   90.00
_cell.angle_gamma   90.00
#
_symmetry.space_group_name_H-M   'P 1'
#
loop_
_entity.id
_entity.type
_entity.pdbx_description
1 polymer ?
#
loop_
_entity_poly.entity_id
_entity_poly.type
_entity_poly.pdbx_seq_one_letter_code
_entity_poly.pdbx_strand_id
1 'polypeptide(L)'
;MLQNGVVKLEVNSPVVRDALLDGCAWVIQFEKENREESTQHVNGFTPEWWERQMVLATTLDEQLVAGHAVVDVPAEIAEAVARNLAGVIVEEMDALACDTCDEQPRGRILVRASGLMESLVALDAGIQQEVLRLTCSGT
;
A
#
# COMPACT_ATOMS: atom_id res chain seq x y z
N MET A 1 -22.98 -4.90 -3.26
CA MET A 1 -22.40 -4.66 -1.93
C MET A 1 -21.07 -5.39 -1.91
N LEU A 2 -19.97 -4.67 -2.11
CA LEU A 2 -18.62 -5.26 -2.05
C LEU A 2 -18.40 -5.73 -0.60
N GLN A 3 -18.25 -7.03 -0.41
CA GLN A 3 -17.82 -7.57 0.88
C GLN A 3 -16.41 -7.02 1.15
N ASN A 4 -16.20 -6.48 2.36
CA ASN A 4 -14.95 -5.86 2.78
C ASN A 4 -13.85 -6.93 2.86
N GLY A 5 -13.19 -7.21 1.74
CA GLY A 5 -12.01 -8.07 1.70
C GLY A 5 -10.84 -7.39 2.40
N VAL A 6 -10.08 -8.18 3.17
CA VAL A 6 -8.85 -7.75 3.83
C VAL A 6 -7.74 -8.73 3.50
N VAL A 7 -6.59 -8.20 3.10
CA VAL A 7 -5.36 -8.94 2.87
C VAL A 7 -4.49 -8.86 4.11
N LYS A 8 -4.14 -10.01 4.67
CA LYS A 8 -3.20 -10.06 5.80
C LYS A 8 -1.79 -9.93 5.27
N LEU A 9 -1.07 -8.92 5.76
CA LEU A 9 0.30 -8.65 5.36
C LEU A 9 1.22 -8.63 6.58
N GLU A 10 2.31 -9.39 6.51
CA GLU A 10 3.36 -9.35 7.54
C GLU A 10 4.25 -8.12 7.38
N VAL A 11 4.54 -7.45 8.50
CA VAL A 11 5.42 -6.28 8.57
C VAL A 11 6.78 -6.72 9.09
N ASN A 12 7.58 -7.29 8.19
CA ASN A 12 8.82 -7.99 8.55
C ASN A 12 10.04 -7.07 8.71
N SER A 13 9.91 -5.77 8.40
CA SER A 13 10.99 -4.80 8.61
C SER A 13 10.48 -3.38 8.83
N PRO A 14 11.27 -2.49 9.45
CA PRO A 14 10.94 -1.07 9.56
C PRO A 14 10.73 -0.41 8.19
N VAL A 15 11.48 -0.84 7.17
CA VAL A 15 11.40 -0.26 5.82
C VAL A 15 10.08 -0.62 5.15
N VAL A 16 9.60 -1.85 5.34
CA VAL A 16 8.25 -2.25 4.90
C VAL A 16 7.20 -1.40 5.61
N ARG A 17 7.31 -1.24 6.94
CA ARG A 17 6.37 -0.40 7.69
C ARG A 17 6.35 1.03 7.16
N ASP A 18 7.52 1.63 6.99
CA ASP A 18 7.65 3.03 6.57
C ASP A 18 7.07 3.22 5.14
N ALA A 19 7.34 2.29 4.21
CA ALA A 19 6.74 2.32 2.88
C ALA A 19 5.21 2.13 2.89
N LEU A 20 4.69 1.28 3.79
CA LEU A 20 3.23 1.13 3.96
C LEU A 20 2.60 2.40 4.55
N LEU A 21 3.27 3.09 5.48
CA LEU A 21 2.84 4.38 6.03
C LEU A 21 2.81 5.45 4.93
N ASP A 22 3.85 5.52 4.10
CA ASP A 22 3.89 6.44 2.95
C ASP A 22 2.77 6.13 1.95
N GLY A 23 2.45 4.85 1.73
CA GLY A 23 1.28 4.41 0.96
C GLY A 23 -0.04 4.93 1.53
N CYS A 24 -0.24 4.83 2.85
CA CYS A 24 -1.43 5.35 3.52
C CYS A 24 -1.53 6.87 3.39
N ALA A 25 -0.43 7.59 3.62
CA ALA A 25 -0.35 9.03 3.49
C ALA A 25 -0.68 9.49 2.06
N TRP A 26 -0.16 8.78 1.04
CA TRP A 26 -0.45 9.07 -0.36
C TRP A 26 -1.94 8.91 -0.68
N VAL A 27 -2.58 7.81 -0.23
CA VAL A 27 -4.03 7.62 -0.43
C VAL A 27 -4.81 8.75 0.24
N ILE A 28 -4.50 9.08 1.49
CA ILE A 28 -5.19 10.15 2.22
C ILE A 28 -5.03 11.50 1.52
N GLN A 29 -3.83 11.82 1.04
CA GLN A 29 -3.56 13.08 0.35
C GLN A 29 -4.24 13.13 -1.01
N PHE A 30 -4.15 12.06 -1.80
CA PHE A 30 -4.79 11.97 -3.11
C PHE A 30 -6.31 12.17 -3.02
N GLU A 31 -6.97 11.55 -2.03
CA GLU A 31 -8.40 11.72 -1.84
C GLU A 31 -8.77 13.13 -1.35
N LYS A 32 -7.92 13.78 -0.54
CA LYS A 32 -8.11 15.19 -0.13
C LYS A 32 -8.00 16.15 -1.31
N GLU A 33 -6.97 15.99 -2.15
CA GLU A 33 -6.74 16.83 -3.32
C GLU A 33 -7.88 16.67 -4.35
N ASN A 34 -8.30 15.44 -4.63
CA ASN A 34 -9.44 15.20 -5.52
C ASN A 34 -10.75 15.78 -4.97
N ARG A 35 -10.97 15.74 -3.66
CA ARG A 35 -12.14 16.37 -3.03
C ARG A 35 -12.15 17.89 -3.21
N GLU A 36 -10.98 18.53 -3.14
CA GLU A 36 -10.83 19.99 -3.26
C GLU A 36 -10.92 20.47 -4.72
N GLU A 37 -10.37 19.70 -5.66
CA GLU A 37 -10.35 20.06 -7.10
C GLU A 37 -11.66 19.69 -7.83
N SER A 38 -12.40 18.70 -7.34
CA SER A 38 -13.61 18.19 -8.00
C SER A 38 -14.86 19.04 -7.68
N THR A 39 -14.92 20.25 -8.26
CA THR A 39 -16.18 21.02 -8.36
C THR A 39 -17.13 20.45 -9.43
N GLN A 40 -16.66 19.53 -10.27
CA GLN A 40 -17.45 18.77 -11.22
C GLN A 40 -17.35 17.30 -10.83
N HIS A 41 -18.49 16.66 -10.53
CA HIS A 41 -18.64 15.22 -10.24
C HIS A 41 -18.27 14.33 -11.46
N VAL A 42 -17.08 14.50 -12.01
CA VAL A 42 -16.54 13.73 -13.13
C VAL A 42 -15.88 12.52 -12.51
N ASN A 43 -16.67 11.45 -12.33
CA ASN A 43 -16.26 10.03 -12.23
C ASN A 43 -17.16 9.17 -11.32
N GLY A 44 -18.38 9.58 -11.00
CA GLY A 44 -19.32 8.69 -10.28
C GLY A 44 -18.88 8.28 -8.86
N PHE A 45 -17.78 8.85 -8.35
CA PHE A 45 -17.36 8.71 -6.97
C PHE A 45 -18.19 9.64 -6.10
N THR A 46 -18.88 9.06 -5.12
CA THR A 46 -19.66 9.82 -4.14
C THR A 46 -18.75 10.30 -3.01
N PRO A 47 -19.12 11.38 -2.30
CA PRO A 47 -18.41 11.80 -1.09
C PRO A 47 -18.22 10.66 -0.07
N GLU A 48 -19.21 9.76 0.01
CA GLU A 48 -19.18 8.56 0.85
C GLU A 48 -18.04 7.59 0.46
N TRP A 49 -17.69 7.50 -0.83
CA TRP A 49 -16.57 6.70 -1.30
C TRP A 49 -15.23 7.29 -0.85
N TRP A 50 -15.05 8.61 -0.96
CA TRP A 50 -13.85 9.30 -0.48
C TRP A 50 -13.66 9.17 1.03
N GLU A 51 -14.73 9.40 1.80
CA GLU A 51 -14.70 9.22 3.25
C GLU A 51 -14.33 7.78 3.63
N ARG A 52 -14.87 6.79 2.89
CA ARG A 52 -14.52 5.39 3.08
C ARG A 52 -13.04 5.12 2.81
N GLN A 53 -12.48 5.56 1.68
CA GLN A 53 -11.05 5.37 1.38
C GLN A 53 -10.15 6.00 2.45
N MET A 54 -10.49 7.22 2.89
CA MET A 54 -9.73 7.88 3.97
C MET A 54 -9.79 7.08 5.28
N VAL A 55 -10.96 6.58 5.68
CA VAL A 55 -11.11 5.77 6.90
C VAL A 55 -10.30 4.48 6.80
N LEU A 56 -10.33 3.81 5.65
CA LEU A 56 -9.58 2.57 5.41
C LEU A 56 -8.07 2.82 5.50
N ALA A 57 -7.56 3.86 4.84
CA ALA A 57 -6.15 4.22 4.90
C ALA A 57 -5.72 4.64 6.32
N THR A 58 -6.56 5.39 7.03
CA THR A 58 -6.29 5.80 8.43
C THR A 58 -6.26 4.59 9.37
N THR A 59 -7.17 3.63 9.19
CA THR A 59 -7.20 2.41 10.01
C THR A 59 -5.95 1.55 9.78
N LEU A 60 -5.44 1.52 8.54
CA LEU A 60 -4.18 0.84 8.24
C LEU A 60 -2.98 1.58 8.85
N ASP A 61 -2.94 2.91 8.74
CA ASP A 61 -1.93 3.77 9.36
C ASP A 61 -1.85 3.54 10.89
N GLU A 62 -2.99 3.55 11.58
CA GLU A 62 -3.07 3.28 13.02
C GLU A 62 -2.50 1.91 13.39
N GLN A 63 -2.76 0.87 12.58
CA GLN A 63 -2.20 -0.46 12.82
C GLN A 63 -0.66 -0.46 12.69
N LEU A 64 -0.13 0.26 11.71
CA LEU A 64 1.31 0.37 11.47
C LEU A 64 2.01 1.17 12.58
N VAL A 65 1.39 2.26 13.03
CA VAL A 65 1.89 3.10 14.15
C VAL A 65 1.86 2.33 15.48
N ALA A 66 0.82 1.54 15.71
CA ALA A 66 0.73 0.65 16.88
C ALA A 66 1.76 -0.49 16.86
N GLY A 67 2.44 -0.71 15.73
CA GLY A 67 3.51 -1.69 15.60
C GLY A 67 3.00 -3.13 15.48
N HIS A 68 1.83 -3.34 14.88
CA HIS A 68 1.33 -4.68 14.62
C HIS A 68 2.25 -5.43 13.64
N ALA A 69 2.63 -6.65 14.00
CA ALA A 69 3.49 -7.51 13.17
C ALA A 69 2.77 -8.04 11.92
N VAL A 70 1.44 -8.09 11.96
CA VAL A 70 0.58 -8.43 10.83
C VAL A 70 -0.52 -7.39 10.77
N VAL A 71 -0.72 -6.78 9.61
CA VAL A 71 -1.74 -5.76 9.38
C VAL A 71 -2.81 -6.27 8.43
N ASP A 72 -4.04 -5.83 8.65
CA ASP A 72 -5.16 -6.07 7.74
C ASP A 72 -5.19 -4.93 6.71
N VAL A 73 -4.74 -5.20 5.49
CA VAL A 73 -4.76 -4.26 4.35
C VAL A 73 -6.12 -4.36 3.65
N PRO A 74 -6.97 -3.32 3.66
CA PRO A 74 -8.25 -3.36 2.99
C PRO A 74 -8.09 -3.51 1.48
N ALA A 75 -8.82 -4.43 0.86
CA ALA A 75 -8.71 -4.74 -0.58
C ALA A 75 -8.95 -3.51 -1.48
N GLU A 76 -9.79 -2.57 -1.02
CA GLU A 76 -10.10 -1.34 -1.74
C GLU A 76 -8.90 -0.39 -1.91
N ILE A 77 -8.00 -0.34 -0.93
CA ILE A 77 -6.77 0.47 -1.00
C ILE A 77 -5.52 -0.36 -1.31
N ALA A 78 -5.64 -1.69 -1.34
CA ALA A 78 -4.51 -2.60 -1.48
C ALA A 78 -3.69 -2.35 -2.75
N GLU A 79 -4.36 -2.06 -3.87
CA GLU A 79 -3.69 -1.72 -5.14
C GLU A 79 -2.91 -0.40 -5.05
N ALA A 80 -3.47 0.62 -4.40
CA ALA A 80 -2.79 1.89 -4.20
C ALA A 80 -1.55 1.73 -3.30
N VAL A 81 -1.67 0.93 -2.24
CA VAL A 81 -0.55 0.57 -1.36
C VAL A 81 0.51 -0.24 -2.10
N ALA A 82 0.12 -1.22 -2.92
CA ALA A 82 1.03 -2.01 -3.74
C ALA A 82 1.82 -1.15 -4.73
N ARG A 83 1.16 -0.17 -5.36
CA ARG A 83 1.81 0.80 -6.24
C ARG A 83 2.86 1.64 -5.52
N ASN A 84 2.56 2.08 -4.29
CA ASN A 84 3.52 2.83 -3.49
C ASN A 84 4.76 1.97 -3.14
N LEU A 85 4.55 0.73 -2.68
CA LEU A 85 5.64 -0.23 -2.44
C LEU A 85 6.52 -0.42 -3.68
N ALA A 86 5.92 -0.58 -4.86
CA ALA A 86 6.64 -0.68 -6.11
C ALA A 86 7.49 0.58 -6.41
N GLY A 87 6.95 1.76 -6.12
CA GLY A 87 7.68 3.03 -6.22
C GLY A 87 8.92 3.07 -5.33
N VAL A 88 8.78 2.73 -4.05
CA VAL A 88 9.91 2.69 -3.11
C VAL A 88 10.97 1.66 -3.52
N ILE A 89 10.56 0.51 -4.07
CA ILE A 89 11.51 -0.48 -4.61
C ILE A 89 12.33 0.12 -5.75
N VAL A 90 11.69 0.86 -6.67
CA VAL A 90 12.40 1.54 -7.76
C VAL A 90 13.39 2.56 -7.21
N GLU A 91 13.00 3.36 -6.22
CA GLU A 91 13.90 4.32 -5.57
C GLU A 91 15.12 3.66 -4.93
N GLU A 92 14.95 2.53 -4.23
CA GLU A 92 16.08 1.76 -3.67
C GLU A 92 16.99 1.20 -4.76
N MET A 93 16.44 0.72 -5.89
CA MET A 93 17.23 0.20 -7.01
C MET A 93 17.98 1.32 -7.75
N ASP A 94 17.36 2.48 -7.91
CA ASP A 94 17.98 3.66 -8.51
C ASP A 94 19.11 4.19 -7.62
N ALA A 95 18.90 4.20 -6.29
CA ALA A 95 19.94 4.54 -5.33
C ALA A 95 21.14 3.59 -5.44
N LEU A 96 20.91 2.28 -5.60
CA LEU A 96 21.97 1.30 -5.80
C LEU A 96 22.73 1.52 -7.12
N ALA A 97 22.02 1.87 -8.20
CA ALA A 97 22.62 2.10 -9.51
C ALA A 97 23.42 3.41 -9.59
N CYS A 98 22.97 4.44 -8.86
CA CYS A 98 23.55 5.78 -8.87
C CYS A 98 24.60 6.02 -7.77
N ASP A 99 24.78 5.10 -6.82
CA ASP A 99 25.79 5.20 -5.76
C ASP A 99 27.21 5.03 -6.32
N THR A 100 27.72 6.12 -6.88
CA THR A 100 29.08 6.22 -7.44
C THR A 100 30.16 6.42 -6.40
N CYS A 101 29.78 6.71 -5.15
CA CYS A 101 30.68 7.07 -4.06
C CYS A 101 30.69 6.06 -2.90
N ASP A 102 29.97 4.93 -3.05
CA ASP A 102 29.73 3.92 -2.00
C ASP A 102 29.29 4.57 -0.67
N GLU A 103 28.40 5.58 -0.74
CA GLU A 103 27.91 6.32 0.43
C GLU A 103 27.12 5.42 1.37
N GLN A 104 26.59 4.30 0.86
CA GLN A 104 25.97 3.27 1.67
C GLN A 104 26.50 1.87 1.33
N PRO A 105 26.61 0.96 2.33
CA PRO A 105 26.90 -0.43 2.03
C PRO A 105 25.81 -1.01 1.12
N ARG A 106 26.16 -1.43 -0.10
CA ARG A 106 25.23 -2.03 -1.08
C ARG A 106 24.37 -3.14 -0.49
N GLY A 107 24.93 -3.94 0.41
CA GLY A 107 24.21 -5.00 1.13
C GLY A 107 23.02 -4.47 1.94
N ARG A 108 23.08 -3.24 2.47
CA ARG A 108 21.96 -2.60 3.17
C ARG A 108 20.81 -2.32 2.21
N ILE A 109 21.09 -1.71 1.06
CA ILE A 109 20.07 -1.39 0.05
C ILE A 109 19.41 -2.67 -0.46
N LEU A 110 20.21 -3.71 -0.76
CA LEU A 110 19.71 -5.00 -1.21
C LEU A 110 18.80 -5.69 -0.18
N VAL A 111 19.15 -5.65 1.12
CA VAL A 111 18.30 -6.23 2.18
C VAL A 111 16.98 -5.47 2.30
N ARG A 112 17.01 -4.13 2.21
CA ARG A 112 15.81 -3.29 2.25
C ARG A 112 14.89 -3.60 1.06
N ALA A 113 15.44 -3.62 -0.15
CA ALA A 113 14.70 -3.93 -1.37
C ALA A 113 14.12 -5.36 -1.36
N SER A 114 14.86 -6.35 -0.83
CA SER A 114 14.35 -7.72 -0.65
C SER A 114 13.10 -7.75 0.22
N GLY A 115 13.14 -7.09 1.39
CA GLY A 115 11.99 -7.01 2.29
C GLY A 115 10.78 -6.35 1.64
N LEU A 116 10.98 -5.27 0.88
CA LEU A 116 9.91 -4.61 0.14
C LEU A 116 9.32 -5.50 -0.96
N MET A 117 10.16 -6.20 -1.73
CA MET A 117 9.73 -7.14 -2.78
C MET A 117 8.93 -8.31 -2.19
N GLU A 118 9.38 -8.88 -1.07
CA GLU A 118 8.64 -9.93 -0.36
C GLU A 118 7.25 -9.46 0.07
N SER A 119 7.15 -8.27 0.66
CA SER A 119 5.86 -7.68 1.03
C SER A 119 4.97 -7.38 -0.16
N LEU A 120 5.52 -6.89 -1.28
CA LEU A 120 4.75 -6.64 -2.49
C LEU A 120 4.18 -7.94 -3.10
N VAL A 121 5.00 -9.00 -3.16
CA VAL A 121 4.55 -10.32 -3.65
C VAL A 121 3.47 -10.91 -2.73
N ALA A 122 3.64 -10.80 -1.41
CA ALA A 122 2.64 -11.27 -0.45
C ALA A 122 1.31 -10.51 -0.59
N LEU A 123 1.38 -9.18 -0.78
CA LEU A 123 0.21 -8.34 -0.98
C LEU A 123 -0.51 -8.70 -2.29
N ASP A 124 0.20 -8.83 -3.42
CA ASP A 124 -0.39 -9.20 -4.71
C ASP A 124 -1.04 -10.59 -4.66
N ALA A 125 -0.36 -11.58 -4.07
CA ALA A 125 -0.93 -12.92 -3.86
C ALA A 125 -2.22 -12.86 -3.02
N GLY A 126 -2.26 -12.01 -1.99
CA GLY A 126 -3.44 -11.80 -1.16
C GLY A 126 -4.59 -11.14 -1.93
N ILE A 127 -4.30 -10.12 -2.75
CA ILE A 127 -5.29 -9.48 -3.63
C ILE A 127 -5.87 -10.51 -4.61
N GLN A 128 -5.03 -11.30 -5.27
CA GLN A 128 -5.46 -12.34 -6.21
C GLN A 128 -6.34 -13.40 -5.52
N GLN A 129 -5.98 -13.83 -4.31
CA GLN A 129 -6.78 -14.78 -3.55
C GLN A 129 -8.16 -14.22 -3.19
N GLU A 130 -8.24 -12.93 -2.87
CA GLU A 130 -9.51 -12.28 -2.56
C GLU A 130 -10.40 -12.14 -3.80
N VAL A 131 -9.82 -11.80 -4.96
CA VAL A 131 -10.54 -11.81 -6.24
C VAL A 131 -11.07 -13.19 -6.59
N LEU A 132 -10.27 -14.25 -6.37
CA LEU A 132 -10.71 -15.63 -6.57
C LEU A 132 -11.85 -16.03 -5.62
N ARG A 133 -11.80 -15.62 -4.35
CA ARG A 133 -12.91 -15.87 -3.40
C ARG A 133 -14.20 -15.23 -3.88
N LEU A 134 -14.15 -13.97 -4.31
CA LEU A 134 -15.33 -13.24 -4.76
C LEU A 134 -15.95 -13.84 -6.03
N THR A 135 -15.11 -14.44 -6.90
CA THR A 135 -15.59 -15.08 -8.15
C THR A 135 -16.11 -16.50 -7.93
N CYS A 136 -15.61 -17.25 -6.95
CA CYS A 136 -16.08 -18.61 -6.64
C CYS A 136 -17.26 -18.67 -5.65
N SER A 137 -17.55 -17.60 -4.91
CA SER A 137 -18.66 -17.55 -3.93
C SER A 137 -20.06 -17.35 -4.55
N GLY A 138 -20.15 -17.33 -5.89
CA GLY A 138 -21.35 -17.00 -6.67
C GLY A 138 -22.09 -18.18 -7.31
N THR A 139 -21.93 -19.41 -6.79
CA THR A 139 -22.69 -20.61 -7.20
C THR A 139 -23.46 -21.19 -6.03
#